data_AF-A0A702PBJ1-F1
#
_entry.id   AF-A0A702PBJ1-F1
#
_cell.length_a   1.000
_cell.length_b   1.000
_cell.length_c   1.000
_cell.angle_alpha   90.00
_cell.angle_beta   90.00
_cell.angle_gamma   90.00
#
_symmetry.space_group_name_H-M   'P 1'
#
loop_
_entity.id
_entity.type
_entity.pdbx_description
1 polymer ?
#
loop_
_entity_poly.entity_id
_entity_poly.type
_entity_poly.pdbx_seq_one_letter_code
_entity_poly.pdbx_strand_id
1 'polypeptide(L)'
;VEGKQEQSTTGDHISLVKGTHSLEVKGDLARKVSGALGIKVEGDIVLESSSRISLKAGGSFIVIHAGGVDITGPKISLNSGGSPGTPVPTLQPAVLRELADEDEDDNASESDNNEDSGDVGSGGDGDLEKQYDPETEDPIIKFMFS
;
A
#
# COMPACT_ATOMS: atom_id res chain seq x y z
N VAL A 1 -24.51 12.27 -2.79
CA VAL A 1 -25.86 11.99 -3.36
C VAL A 1 -26.82 11.84 -2.22
N GLU A 2 -27.94 12.55 -2.25
CA GLU A 2 -29.04 12.28 -1.32
C GLU A 2 -29.87 11.12 -1.88
N GLY A 3 -30.22 10.16 -1.03
CA GLY A 3 -30.95 8.96 -1.44
C GLY A 3 -30.07 7.80 -1.89
N LYS A 4 -30.57 7.00 -2.82
CA LYS A 4 -29.93 5.75 -3.25
C LYS A 4 -29.01 5.97 -4.44
N GLN A 5 -27.79 5.46 -4.34
CA GLN A 5 -26.86 5.37 -5.47
C GLN A 5 -26.73 3.92 -5.92
N GLU A 6 -26.85 3.69 -7.22
CA GLU A 6 -26.49 2.44 -7.86
C GLU A 6 -25.41 2.71 -8.89
N GLN A 7 -24.41 1.84 -8.96
CA GLN A 7 -23.33 1.94 -9.93
C GLN A 7 -23.07 0.55 -10.53
N SER A 8 -22.91 0.51 -11.84
CA SER A 8 -22.53 -0.69 -12.59
C SER A 8 -21.36 -0.35 -13.51
N THR A 9 -20.38 -1.25 -13.58
CA THR A 9 -19.23 -1.13 -14.48
C THR A 9 -19.06 -2.46 -15.18
N THR A 10 -19.11 -2.47 -16.51
CA THR A 10 -19.05 -3.69 -17.33
C THR A 10 -17.62 -4.10 -17.68
N GLY A 11 -16.68 -3.14 -17.65
CA GLY A 11 -15.25 -3.37 -17.80
C GLY A 11 -14.49 -3.20 -16.49
N ASP A 12 -13.22 -2.83 -16.60
CA ASP A 12 -12.36 -2.65 -15.44
C ASP A 12 -12.69 -1.35 -14.68
N HIS A 13 -12.63 -1.43 -13.35
CA HIS A 13 -12.65 -0.26 -12.48
C HIS A 13 -11.30 -0.14 -11.76
N ILE A 14 -10.47 0.79 -12.22
CA ILE A 14 -9.13 1.04 -11.67
C ILE A 14 -9.12 2.43 -11.02
N SER A 15 -8.77 2.50 -9.74
CA SER A 15 -8.69 3.75 -8.98
C SER A 15 -7.28 3.90 -8.39
N LEU A 16 -6.63 5.04 -8.69
CA LEU A 16 -5.40 5.46 -8.03
C LEU A 16 -5.72 6.66 -7.13
N VAL A 17 -5.50 6.50 -5.83
CA VAL A 17 -5.57 7.59 -4.86
C VAL A 17 -4.15 7.88 -4.42
N LYS A 18 -3.57 9.01 -4.86
CA LYS A 18 -2.21 9.43 -4.48
C LYS A 18 -2.11 9.88 -3.02
N GLY A 19 -3.24 10.27 -2.42
CA GLY A 19 -3.35 10.64 -1.00
C GLY A 19 -4.07 9.59 -0.17
N THR A 20 -4.86 10.03 0.81
CA THR A 20 -5.60 9.14 1.71
C THR A 20 -6.95 8.72 1.13
N HIS A 21 -7.30 7.44 1.29
CA HIS A 21 -8.65 6.93 1.06
C HIS A 21 -9.31 6.59 2.41
N SER A 22 -10.22 7.46 2.88
CA SER A 22 -10.98 7.26 4.12
C SER A 22 -12.43 6.90 3.79
N LEU A 23 -13.00 5.91 4.51
CA LEU A 23 -14.35 5.41 4.28
C LEU A 23 -15.05 5.15 5.62
N GLU A 24 -16.19 5.80 5.84
CA GLU A 24 -17.13 5.47 6.91
C GLU A 24 -18.42 4.91 6.30
N VAL A 25 -18.87 3.76 6.80
CA VAL A 25 -20.16 3.16 6.42
C VAL A 25 -20.97 2.97 7.69
N LYS A 26 -22.09 3.70 7.82
CA LYS A 26 -22.95 3.65 9.02
C LYS A 26 -23.79 2.37 9.13
N GLY A 27 -23.90 1.61 8.04
CA GLY A 27 -24.55 0.31 7.99
C GLY A 27 -23.55 -0.78 7.61
N ASP A 28 -24.02 -1.83 6.94
CA ASP A 28 -23.17 -2.95 6.56
C ASP A 28 -22.33 -2.63 5.31
N LEU A 29 -21.05 -3.03 5.33
CA LEU A 29 -20.20 -3.12 4.14
C LEU A 29 -20.08 -4.57 3.70
N ALA A 30 -20.75 -4.93 2.60
CA ALA A 30 -20.62 -6.23 1.97
C ALA A 30 -19.76 -6.15 0.71
N ARG A 31 -18.75 -7.03 0.59
CA ARG A 31 -17.89 -7.16 -0.59
C ARG A 31 -17.89 -8.61 -1.08
N LYS A 32 -18.25 -8.80 -2.35
CA LYS A 32 -18.19 -10.11 -3.03
C LYS A 32 -17.23 -10.01 -4.20
N VAL A 33 -16.26 -10.91 -4.24
CA VAL A 33 -15.26 -11.01 -5.31
C VAL A 33 -15.29 -12.44 -5.84
N SER A 34 -15.56 -12.61 -7.14
CA SER A 34 -15.57 -13.94 -7.77
C SER A 34 -14.17 -14.46 -8.09
N GLY A 35 -13.22 -13.54 -8.31
CA GLY A 35 -11.79 -13.84 -8.47
C GLY A 35 -11.05 -13.83 -7.13
N ALA A 36 -9.82 -13.35 -7.13
CA ALA A 36 -9.02 -13.20 -5.92
C ALA A 36 -9.17 -11.81 -5.30
N LEU A 37 -9.15 -11.76 -3.96
CA LEU A 37 -9.05 -10.53 -3.17
C LEU A 37 -7.65 -10.47 -2.55
N GLY A 38 -6.88 -9.44 -2.87
CA GLY A 38 -5.56 -9.18 -2.29
C GLY A 38 -5.50 -7.80 -1.65
N ILE A 39 -4.77 -7.70 -0.54
CA ILE A 39 -4.49 -6.45 0.16
C ILE A 39 -2.99 -6.44 0.41
N LYS A 40 -2.27 -5.50 -0.22
CA LYS A 40 -0.87 -5.22 0.06
C LYS A 40 -0.78 -3.87 0.75
N VAL A 41 -0.16 -3.84 1.92
CA VAL A 41 0.07 -2.64 2.73
C VAL A 41 1.53 -2.68 3.17
N GLU A 42 2.24 -1.56 3.03
CA GLU A 42 3.63 -1.45 3.47
C GLU A 42 3.73 -1.27 5.00
N GLY A 43 2.72 -0.64 5.61
CA GLY A 43 2.52 -0.58 7.07
C GLY A 43 1.58 -1.67 7.60
N ASP A 44 0.84 -1.35 8.66
CA ASP A 44 0.00 -2.31 9.37
C ASP A 44 -1.37 -2.56 8.74
N ILE A 45 -1.88 -3.78 8.91
CA ILE A 45 -3.28 -4.11 8.72
C ILE A 45 -3.91 -4.35 10.10
N VAL A 46 -4.75 -3.40 10.53
CA VAL A 46 -5.50 -3.50 11.79
C VAL A 46 -6.96 -3.84 11.48
N LEU A 47 -7.42 -4.97 12.01
CA LEU A 47 -8.82 -5.39 11.96
C LEU A 47 -9.36 -5.41 13.39
N GLU A 48 -10.31 -4.53 13.67
CA GLU A 48 -10.96 -4.45 14.97
C GLU A 48 -12.44 -4.80 14.85
N SER A 49 -12.93 -5.56 15.83
CA SER A 49 -14.35 -5.80 16.01
C SER A 49 -14.67 -5.78 17.49
N SER A 50 -15.76 -5.11 17.85
CA SER A 50 -16.29 -5.13 19.22
C SER A 50 -16.89 -6.48 19.63
N SER A 51 -17.03 -7.43 18.69
CA SER A 51 -17.70 -8.70 18.91
C SER A 51 -16.86 -9.90 18.47
N ARG A 52 -16.56 -10.00 17.16
CA ARG A 52 -15.94 -11.20 16.59
C ARG A 52 -15.25 -10.91 15.26
N ILE A 53 -14.09 -11.52 15.07
CA ILE A 53 -13.44 -11.68 13.75
C ILE A 53 -13.47 -13.16 13.39
N SER A 54 -13.90 -13.50 12.16
CA SER A 54 -13.99 -14.89 11.69
C SER A 54 -13.35 -15.03 10.32
N LEU A 55 -12.44 -15.99 10.18
CA LEU A 55 -11.76 -16.34 8.94
C LEU A 55 -12.02 -17.81 8.62
N LYS A 56 -12.41 -18.14 7.39
CA LYS A 56 -12.75 -19.52 7.00
C LYS A 56 -12.20 -19.85 5.61
N ALA A 57 -11.60 -21.03 5.49
CA ALA A 57 -11.12 -21.59 4.22
C ALA A 57 -11.43 -23.09 4.18
N GLY A 58 -12.31 -23.51 3.26
CA GLY A 58 -12.80 -24.89 3.23
C GLY A 58 -13.39 -25.32 4.58
N GLY A 59 -12.87 -26.44 5.12
CA GLY A 59 -13.23 -26.97 6.45
C GLY A 59 -12.47 -26.36 7.63
N SER A 60 -11.53 -25.44 7.40
CA SER A 60 -10.71 -24.81 8.44
C SER A 60 -11.21 -23.40 8.76
N PHE A 61 -11.04 -22.97 10.01
CA PHE A 61 -11.40 -21.62 10.45
C PHE A 61 -10.60 -21.13 11.65
N ILE A 62 -10.60 -19.80 11.81
CA ILE A 62 -10.13 -19.07 12.98
C ILE A 62 -11.24 -18.12 13.42
N VAL A 63 -11.53 -18.07 14.71
CA VAL A 63 -12.48 -17.11 15.29
C VAL A 63 -11.84 -16.41 16.48
N ILE A 64 -11.78 -15.08 16.44
CA ILE A 64 -11.35 -14.22 17.56
C ILE A 64 -12.60 -13.63 18.19
N HIS A 65 -12.75 -13.76 19.50
CA HIS A 65 -13.90 -13.25 20.26
C HIS A 65 -13.49 -12.89 21.69
N ALA A 66 -14.42 -12.32 22.47
CA ALA A 66 -14.16 -11.85 23.84
C ALA A 66 -13.62 -12.93 24.82
N GLY A 67 -13.75 -14.21 24.49
CA GLY A 67 -13.27 -15.33 25.32
C GLY A 67 -11.89 -15.88 24.89
N GLY A 68 -11.35 -15.46 23.75
CA GLY A 68 -10.08 -15.97 23.22
C GLY A 68 -10.09 -16.18 21.70
N VAL A 69 -9.30 -17.17 21.27
CA VAL A 69 -9.11 -17.52 19.86
C VAL A 69 -9.38 -19.02 19.66
N ASP A 70 -10.36 -19.33 18.81
CA ASP A 70 -10.65 -20.68 18.35
C ASP A 70 -9.94 -20.95 17.03
N ILE A 71 -9.24 -22.09 16.92
CA ILE A 71 -8.56 -22.52 15.69
C ILE A 71 -8.96 -23.96 15.40
N THR A 72 -9.46 -24.25 14.20
CA THR A 72 -9.88 -25.60 13.80
C THR A 72 -9.50 -25.90 12.35
N GLY A 73 -9.04 -27.13 12.10
CA GLY A 73 -8.77 -27.65 10.76
C GLY A 73 -8.17 -29.06 10.82
N PRO A 74 -8.12 -29.80 9.68
CA PRO A 74 -7.58 -31.16 9.64
C PRO A 74 -6.10 -31.26 10.06
N LYS A 75 -5.33 -30.20 9.82
CA LYS A 75 -3.95 -30.04 10.27
C LYS A 75 -3.74 -28.59 10.69
N ILE A 76 -3.14 -28.40 11.86
CA ILE A 76 -2.71 -27.11 12.37
C ILE A 76 -1.19 -27.18 12.53
N SER A 77 -0.46 -26.30 11.85
CA SER A 77 0.99 -26.19 11.99
C SER A 77 1.29 -24.90 12.76
N LEU A 78 1.97 -25.03 13.91
CA LEU A 78 2.37 -23.90 14.77
C LEU A 78 3.88 -23.75 14.69
N ASN A 79 4.36 -22.54 14.39
CA ASN A 79 5.79 -22.22 14.24
C ASN A 79 6.55 -23.13 13.24
N SER A 80 5.85 -23.77 12.31
CA SER A 80 6.45 -24.70 11.34
C SER A 80 5.57 -24.79 10.08
N GLY A 81 6.18 -24.64 8.90
CA GLY A 81 5.57 -24.90 7.60
C GLY A 81 4.71 -23.79 7.01
N GLY A 82 4.14 -24.08 5.84
CA GLY A 82 3.33 -23.16 5.03
C GLY A 82 4.15 -22.28 4.09
N SER A 83 3.50 -21.80 3.03
CA SER A 83 3.97 -20.68 2.20
C SER A 83 2.82 -19.68 2.09
N PRO A 84 3.04 -18.38 2.35
CA PRO A 84 2.00 -17.38 2.18
C PRO A 84 1.57 -17.31 0.71
N GLY A 85 0.32 -16.93 0.47
CA GLY A 85 -0.15 -16.56 -0.87
C GLY A 85 0.42 -15.20 -1.28
N THR A 86 0.52 -14.98 -2.60
CA THR A 86 0.91 -13.66 -3.15
C THR A 86 -0.35 -12.80 -3.36
N PRO A 87 -0.39 -11.56 -2.86
CA PRO A 87 -1.47 -10.63 -3.18
C PRO A 87 -1.59 -10.41 -4.69
N VAL A 88 -2.82 -10.23 -5.20
CA VAL A 88 -3.01 -9.84 -6.61
C VAL A 88 -2.39 -8.46 -6.87
N PRO A 89 -1.67 -8.26 -7.99
CA PRO A 89 -1.06 -6.98 -8.31
C PRO A 89 -2.12 -5.93 -8.66
N THR A 90 -1.86 -4.67 -8.31
CA THR A 90 -2.69 -3.53 -8.71
C THR A 90 -2.39 -3.12 -10.15
N LEU A 91 -3.44 -2.82 -10.92
CA LEU A 91 -3.29 -2.20 -12.24
C LEU A 91 -3.16 -0.67 -12.10
N GLN A 92 -2.37 -0.05 -12.98
CA GLN A 92 -2.28 1.41 -13.09
C GLN A 92 -3.33 1.93 -14.08
N PRO A 93 -4.03 3.05 -13.79
CA PRO A 93 -4.91 3.68 -14.77
C PRO A 93 -4.15 4.07 -16.05
N ALA A 94 -4.67 3.71 -17.23
CA ALA A 94 -3.99 3.94 -18.51
C ALA A 94 -3.64 5.41 -18.77
N VAL A 95 -4.51 6.34 -18.35
CA VAL A 95 -4.31 7.81 -18.52
C VAL A 95 -3.05 8.32 -17.80
N LEU A 96 -2.60 7.64 -16.73
CA LEU A 96 -1.38 8.02 -16.02
C LEU A 96 -0.12 7.36 -16.58
N ARG A 97 -0.25 6.32 -17.42
CA ARG A 97 0.89 5.79 -18.15
C ARG A 97 1.35 6.81 -19.19
N GLU A 98 0.39 7.37 -19.93
CA GLU A 98 0.67 8.34 -20.98
C GLU A 98 1.28 9.65 -20.46
N LEU A 99 0.89 10.12 -19.27
CA LEU A 99 1.50 11.30 -18.63
C LEU A 99 2.89 11.03 -18.01
N ALA A 100 3.25 9.76 -17.75
CA ALA A 100 4.58 9.43 -17.24
C ALA A 100 5.61 9.30 -18.38
N ASP A 101 5.15 9.12 -19.61
CA ASP A 101 5.99 8.99 -20.81
C ASP A 101 6.33 10.37 -21.44
N GLU A 102 5.75 11.48 -20.95
CA GLU A 102 6.00 12.84 -21.45
C GLU A 102 7.16 13.59 -20.76
N ASP A 103 7.73 13.04 -19.67
CA ASP A 103 8.82 13.66 -18.90
C ASP A 103 10.23 13.07 -19.23
N GLU A 104 10.35 12.12 -20.17
CA GLU A 104 11.62 11.45 -20.52
C GLU A 104 12.28 11.92 -21.84
N ASP A 105 11.86 13.05 -22.42
CA ASP A 105 12.51 13.66 -23.58
C ASP A 105 13.32 14.91 -23.17
N ASP A 106 14.46 14.73 -22.50
CA ASP A 106 15.57 15.72 -22.50
C ASP A 106 16.83 15.17 -21.80
N ASN A 107 17.54 14.21 -22.42
CA ASN A 107 19.01 14.22 -22.39
C ASN A 107 19.64 13.38 -23.51
N ALA A 108 19.55 13.87 -24.75
CA ALA A 108 20.44 13.41 -25.81
C ALA A 108 21.77 14.19 -25.74
N SER A 109 22.80 13.58 -25.17
CA SER A 109 24.16 13.73 -25.70
C SER A 109 24.93 12.43 -25.51
N GLU A 110 25.12 11.73 -26.62
CA GLU A 110 25.94 10.53 -26.79
C GLU A 110 27.44 10.82 -26.57
N SER A 111 28.15 9.81 -26.05
CA SER A 111 29.51 9.32 -26.39
C SER A 111 30.69 10.32 -26.51
N ASP A 112 31.94 10.05 -26.10
CA ASP A 112 32.68 8.83 -25.79
C ASP A 112 34.01 9.19 -25.07
N ASN A 113 34.41 8.33 -24.13
CA ASN A 113 35.74 7.73 -23.92
C ASN A 113 37.05 8.57 -23.85
N ASN A 114 37.62 8.53 -22.64
CA ASN A 114 38.95 8.01 -22.25
C ASN A 114 40.18 8.92 -22.08
N GLU A 115 40.99 8.49 -21.09
CA GLU A 115 42.38 8.82 -20.76
C GLU A 115 42.60 10.15 -20.02
N ASP A 116 43.51 10.33 -19.06
CA ASP A 116 44.49 9.51 -18.35
C ASP A 116 45.11 10.44 -17.28
N SER A 117 45.63 9.82 -16.21
CA SER A 117 46.62 10.30 -15.22
C SER A 117 46.52 11.69 -14.55
N GLY A 118 46.47 11.64 -13.21
CA GLY A 118 47.50 12.33 -12.41
C GLY A 118 47.06 13.42 -11.45
N ASP A 119 47.45 13.19 -10.19
CA ASP A 119 47.98 14.18 -9.24
C ASP A 119 47.08 14.76 -8.14
N VAL A 120 47.73 14.86 -6.98
CA VAL A 120 47.20 14.97 -5.62
C VAL A 120 47.39 16.40 -5.15
N GLY A 121 46.30 17.08 -4.75
CA GLY A 121 46.35 18.48 -4.31
C GLY A 121 45.46 18.74 -3.10
N SER A 122 46.12 19.02 -1.98
CA SER A 122 45.60 19.24 -0.63
C SER A 122 44.81 20.55 -0.44
N GLY A 123 43.78 20.51 0.41
CA GLY A 123 43.43 21.59 1.34
C GLY A 123 42.24 22.49 0.99
N GLY A 124 41.30 22.62 1.93
CA GLY A 124 40.34 23.72 1.95
C GLY A 124 39.02 23.40 2.64
N ASP A 125 39.00 23.45 3.97
CA ASP A 125 37.79 23.53 4.79
C ASP A 125 36.93 24.72 4.35
N GLY A 126 35.62 24.48 4.21
CA GLY A 126 34.65 25.48 3.79
C GLY A 126 33.25 25.09 4.26
N ASP A 127 33.00 25.37 5.54
CA ASP A 127 31.67 25.36 6.16
C ASP A 127 30.68 26.16 5.31
N LEU A 128 29.63 25.50 4.83
CA LEU A 128 28.44 26.16 4.30
C LEU A 128 27.22 25.58 5.00
N GLU A 129 26.83 26.29 6.07
CA GLU A 129 25.52 26.22 6.70
C GLU A 129 24.42 26.23 5.62
N LYS A 130 23.57 25.21 5.61
CA LYS A 130 22.25 25.28 4.99
C LYS A 130 21.17 25.02 6.03
N GLN A 131 20.77 26.15 6.61
CA GLN A 131 19.43 26.58 7.01
C GLN A 131 18.40 25.48 7.32
N TYR A 132 17.95 25.51 8.59
CA TYR A 132 16.69 24.96 9.08
C TYR A 132 15.52 25.58 8.30
N ASP A 133 14.73 24.75 7.62
CA ASP A 133 13.42 25.13 7.07
C ASP A 133 12.32 24.66 8.03
N PRO A 134 11.56 25.56 8.68
CA PRO A 134 10.55 25.19 9.67
C PRO A 134 9.20 24.73 9.08
N GLU A 135 9.05 24.48 7.77
CA GLU A 135 7.74 24.16 7.16
C GLU A 135 7.45 22.67 6.85
N THR A 136 8.19 21.70 7.40
CA THR A 136 7.73 20.29 7.39
C THR A 136 7.04 19.92 8.70
N GLU A 137 5.87 20.51 8.94
CA GLU A 137 4.89 19.86 9.80
C GLU A 137 4.30 18.66 9.04
N ASP A 138 4.82 17.46 9.30
CA ASP A 138 4.07 16.25 9.00
C ASP A 138 2.75 16.30 9.78
N PRO A 139 1.57 16.28 9.13
CA PRO A 139 0.33 16.23 9.89
C PRO A 139 0.28 14.87 10.59
N ILE A 140 0.46 14.90 11.91
CA ILE A 140 0.20 13.77 12.81
C ILE A 140 -1.27 13.36 12.61
N ILE A 141 -1.53 12.35 11.79
CA ILE A 141 -2.86 11.74 11.68
C ILE A 141 -3.09 10.93 12.97
N LYS A 142 -3.67 11.60 13.95
CA LYS A 142 -4.11 11.01 15.21
C LYS A 142 -5.42 10.26 14.99
N PHE A 143 -5.36 8.95 14.81
CA PHE A 143 -6.53 8.09 14.94
C PHE A 143 -6.89 7.99 16.43
N MET A 144 -7.99 8.64 16.84
CA MET A 144 -8.64 8.34 18.12
C MET A 144 -9.78 7.37 17.86
N PHE A 145 -9.65 6.15 18.37
CA PHE A 145 -10.80 5.28 18.62
C PHE A 145 -11.36 5.66 20.00
N SER A 146 -12.67 5.89 20.08
CA SER A 146 -13.43 6.11 21.31
C SER A 146 -14.19 4.83 21.66
#